data_AF-A0A3C0SYP8-F1
#
_entry.id   AF-A0A3C0SYP8-F1
#
_cell.length_a   1.000
_cell.length_b   1.000
_cell.length_c   1.000
_cell.angle_alpha   90.00
_cell.angle_beta   90.00
_cell.angle_gamma   90.00
#
_symmetry.space_group_name_H-M   'P 1'
#
loop_
_entity.id
_entity.type
_entity.pdbx_description
1 polymer ?
#
loop_
_entity_poly.entity_id
_entity_poly.type
_entity_poly.pdbx_seq_one_letter_code
_entity_poly.pdbx_strand_id
1 'polypeptide(L)'
;MFRKSIIAVIFLLLGSLLWGQTFDNLQLLRRAGLDEGEIDKLIELNGAYDLVKREAVVEQNFYKAQLERLLLKTDPDMDEVEEVLKNSLEWKLKETMADISRRVEIRKIIGEEKWVRLIRAISEIRQRNAESQ
;
A
#
# COMPACT_ATOMS: atom_id res chain seq x y z
N MET A 1 25.94 -13.86 5.20
CA MET A 1 25.47 -12.80 4.27
C MET A 1 24.07 -13.15 3.73
N PHE A 2 23.08 -13.36 4.62
CA PHE A 2 21.77 -13.95 4.27
C PHE A 2 20.61 -13.41 5.15
N ARG A 3 20.65 -12.13 5.52
CA ARG A 3 19.64 -11.52 6.41
C ARG A 3 19.03 -10.20 5.94
N LYS A 4 19.44 -9.68 4.77
CA LYS A 4 18.90 -8.42 4.23
C LYS A 4 17.78 -8.61 3.20
N SER A 5 17.56 -9.83 2.70
CA SER A 5 16.60 -10.09 1.63
C SER A 5 15.15 -10.33 2.09
N ILE A 6 14.90 -10.50 3.40
CA ILE A 6 13.54 -10.73 3.92
C ILE A 6 12.80 -9.39 4.19
N ILE A 7 13.53 -8.31 4.47
CA ILE A 7 12.93 -6.99 4.73
C ILE A 7 12.48 -6.32 3.41
N ALA A 8 13.12 -6.64 2.28
CA ALA A 8 12.74 -6.14 0.97
C ALA A 8 11.41 -6.71 0.46
N VAL A 9 10.97 -7.89 0.91
CA VAL A 9 9.71 -8.51 0.48
C VAL A 9 8.48 -7.88 1.15
N ILE A 10 8.66 -7.25 2.32
CA ILE A 10 7.58 -6.51 2.99
C ILE A 10 7.42 -5.10 2.38
N PHE A 11 8.51 -4.48 1.90
CA PHE A 11 8.49 -3.16 1.25
C PHE A 11 8.09 -3.18 -0.25
N LEU A 12 8.34 -4.27 -0.98
CA LEU A 12 7.95 -4.42 -2.40
C LEU A 12 6.51 -4.91 -2.64
N LEU A 13 5.63 -4.76 -1.65
CA LEU A 13 4.19 -4.94 -1.83
C LEU A 13 3.43 -3.63 -2.07
N LEU A 14 4.10 -2.47 -2.04
CA LEU A 14 3.46 -1.14 -1.91
C LEU A 14 3.54 -0.21 -3.14
N GLY A 15 4.14 -0.61 -4.26
CA GLY A 15 4.42 0.32 -5.37
C GLY A 15 3.42 0.41 -6.53
N SER A 16 2.48 -0.53 -6.70
CA SER A 16 1.69 -0.62 -7.94
C SER A 16 0.28 -1.17 -7.74
N LEU A 17 -0.50 -0.50 -6.89
CA LEU A 17 -1.96 -0.67 -6.82
C LEU A 17 -2.72 0.62 -7.17
N LEU A 18 -2.01 1.64 -7.65
CA LEU A 18 -2.65 2.82 -8.20
C LEU A 18 -3.11 2.50 -9.64
N TRP A 19 -4.44 2.53 -9.81
CA TRP A 19 -5.21 2.63 -11.06
C TRP A 19 -5.55 1.32 -11.78
N GLY A 20 -6.74 0.75 -11.48
CA GLY A 20 -7.58 0.18 -12.56
C GLY A 20 -7.91 -1.33 -12.58
N GLN A 21 -7.73 -2.12 -11.52
CA GLN A 21 -8.06 -3.57 -11.57
C GLN A 21 -9.00 -4.07 -10.45
N THR A 22 -10.11 -3.39 -10.20
CA THR A 22 -11.20 -3.94 -9.38
C THR A 22 -11.88 -5.16 -10.04
N PHE A 23 -11.74 -5.36 -11.36
CA PHE A 23 -12.42 -6.45 -12.09
C PHE A 23 -11.63 -7.78 -12.20
N ASP A 24 -10.32 -7.80 -11.96
CA ASP A 24 -9.49 -9.04 -12.04
C ASP A 24 -9.30 -9.77 -10.69
N ASN A 25 -9.73 -9.18 -9.57
CA ASN A 25 -9.47 -9.73 -8.23
C ASN A 25 -10.55 -10.67 -7.69
N LEU A 26 -11.80 -10.59 -8.17
CA LEU A 26 -12.89 -11.42 -7.64
C LEU A 26 -12.64 -12.93 -7.86
N GLN A 27 -12.10 -13.30 -9.02
CA GLN A 27 -11.75 -14.70 -9.29
C GLN A 27 -10.64 -15.20 -8.35
N LEU A 28 -9.68 -14.34 -7.99
CA LEU A 28 -8.62 -14.67 -7.05
C LEU A 28 -9.17 -14.85 -5.62
N LEU A 29 -10.07 -13.98 -5.18
CA LEU A 29 -10.74 -14.11 -3.88
C LEU A 29 -11.52 -15.41 -3.79
N ARG A 30 -12.29 -15.75 -4.83
CA ARG A 30 -13.00 -17.03 -4.92
C ARG A 30 -12.05 -18.23 -4.92
N ARG A 31 -10.92 -18.18 -5.65
CA ARG A 31 -9.89 -19.24 -5.64
C ARG A 31 -9.22 -19.41 -4.27
N ALA A 32 -9.10 -18.33 -3.49
CA ALA A 32 -8.60 -18.40 -2.12
C ALA A 32 -9.62 -19.01 -1.13
N GLY A 33 -10.84 -19.30 -1.61
CA GLY A 33 -11.91 -19.95 -0.85
C GLY A 33 -12.73 -18.96 -0.02
N LEU A 34 -12.82 -17.71 -0.45
CA LEU A 34 -13.69 -16.72 0.17
C LEU A 34 -15.12 -16.88 -0.34
N ASP A 35 -16.08 -16.78 0.56
CA ASP A 35 -17.51 -16.71 0.21
C ASP A 35 -17.92 -15.27 -0.16
N GLU A 36 -19.11 -15.12 -0.73
CA GLU A 36 -19.60 -13.80 -1.18
C GLU A 36 -19.76 -12.81 0.00
N GLY A 37 -20.12 -13.28 1.20
CA GLY A 37 -20.25 -12.43 2.38
C GLY A 37 -18.90 -11.93 2.91
N GLU A 38 -17.85 -12.74 2.81
CA GLU A 38 -16.48 -12.33 3.08
C GLU A 38 -15.97 -11.35 2.01
N ILE A 39 -16.27 -11.61 0.73
CA ILE A 39 -15.89 -10.73 -0.38
C ILE A 39 -16.51 -9.33 -0.21
N ASP A 40 -17.80 -9.26 0.12
CA ASP A 40 -18.50 -7.98 0.33
C ASP A 40 -17.85 -7.17 1.47
N LYS A 41 -17.54 -7.83 2.59
CA LYS A 41 -16.83 -7.19 3.71
C LYS A 41 -15.46 -6.66 3.31
N LEU A 42 -14.73 -7.39 2.46
CA LEU A 42 -13.42 -6.93 1.98
C LEU A 42 -13.53 -5.74 1.01
N ILE A 43 -14.58 -5.70 0.19
CA ILE A 43 -14.84 -4.58 -0.71
C ILE A 43 -15.12 -3.31 0.10
N GLU A 44 -16.01 -3.41 1.10
CA GLU A 44 -16.33 -2.31 2.00
C GLU A 44 -15.07 -1.82 2.75
N LEU A 45 -14.30 -2.76 3.31
CA LEU A 45 -13.04 -2.47 3.99
C LEU A 45 -12.05 -1.73 3.10
N ASN A 46 -11.85 -2.21 1.86
CA ASN A 46 -10.94 -1.57 0.91
C ASN A 46 -11.39 -0.15 0.56
N GLY A 47 -12.69 0.08 0.41
CA GLY A 47 -13.23 1.43 0.14
C GLY A 47 -12.86 2.44 1.23
N ALA A 48 -12.96 2.04 2.49
CA ALA A 48 -12.61 2.91 3.63
C ALA A 48 -11.11 3.28 3.65
N TYR A 49 -10.23 2.31 3.40
CA TYR A 49 -8.78 2.55 3.41
C TYR A 49 -8.25 3.23 2.14
N ASP A 50 -8.90 3.03 0.99
CA ASP A 50 -8.54 3.68 -0.26
C ASP A 50 -8.67 5.20 -0.16
N LEU A 51 -9.67 5.70 0.58
CA LEU A 51 -9.82 7.14 0.83
C LEU A 51 -8.61 7.70 1.57
N VAL A 52 -8.20 7.05 2.67
CA VAL A 52 -7.05 7.46 3.48
C VAL A 52 -5.76 7.45 2.66
N LYS A 53 -5.58 6.43 1.80
CA LYS A 53 -4.40 6.35 0.93
C LYS A 53 -4.39 7.45 -0.13
N ARG A 54 -5.52 7.73 -0.76
CA ARG A 54 -5.63 8.82 -1.75
C ARG A 54 -5.31 10.17 -1.12
N GLU A 55 -5.88 10.44 0.05
CA GLU A 55 -5.59 11.66 0.81
C GLU A 55 -4.08 11.75 1.12
N ALA A 56 -3.49 10.69 1.68
CA ALA A 56 -2.07 10.69 2.03
C ALA A 56 -1.14 10.88 0.82
N VAL A 57 -1.49 10.36 -0.36
CA VAL A 57 -0.72 10.56 -1.60
C VAL A 57 -0.82 12.00 -2.08
N VAL A 58 -2.02 12.61 -2.03
CA VAL A 58 -2.21 14.02 -2.41
C VAL A 58 -1.37 14.92 -1.51
N GLU A 59 -1.41 14.70 -0.20
CA GLU A 59 -0.65 15.48 0.77
C GLU A 59 0.87 15.29 0.59
N GLN A 60 1.34 14.06 0.41
CA GLN A 60 2.76 13.80 0.10
C GLN A 60 3.22 14.54 -1.15
N ASN A 61 2.40 14.60 -2.21
CA ASN A 61 2.72 15.35 -3.43
C ASN A 61 2.76 16.86 -3.17
N PHE A 62 1.86 17.38 -2.32
CA PHE A 62 1.87 18.78 -1.90
C PHE A 62 3.16 19.13 -1.15
N TYR A 63 3.55 18.37 -0.13
CA TYR A 63 4.80 18.61 0.60
C TYR A 63 6.03 18.44 -0.29
N LYS A 64 6.01 17.49 -1.24
CA LYS A 64 7.09 17.34 -2.22
C LYS A 64 7.25 18.62 -3.06
N ALA A 65 6.16 19.17 -3.58
CA ALA A 65 6.21 20.42 -4.34
C ALA A 65 6.71 21.60 -3.49
N GLN A 66 6.33 21.64 -2.20
CA GLN A 66 6.85 22.65 -1.27
C GLN A 66 8.36 22.51 -1.04
N LEU A 67 8.87 21.29 -0.82
CA LEU A 67 10.30 21.01 -0.69
C LEU A 67 11.05 21.44 -1.95
N GLU A 68 10.55 21.06 -3.14
CA GLU A 68 11.16 21.45 -4.42
C GLU A 68 11.25 22.98 -4.53
N ARG A 69 10.21 23.72 -4.15
CA ARG A 69 10.23 25.19 -4.13
C ARG A 69 11.25 25.76 -3.15
N LEU A 70 11.37 25.20 -1.95
CA LEU A 70 12.34 25.67 -0.94
C LEU A 70 13.78 25.50 -1.40
N LEU A 71 14.08 24.35 -2.01
CA LEU A 71 15.41 24.01 -2.49
C LEU A 71 15.85 24.81 -3.72
N LEU A 72 14.96 25.55 -4.38
CA LEU A 72 15.32 26.47 -5.46
C LEU A 72 15.92 27.79 -4.96
N LYS A 73 15.79 28.12 -3.66
CA LYS A 73 16.41 29.30 -3.05
C LYS A 73 17.94 29.14 -3.07
N THR A 74 18.67 30.23 -3.28
CA THR A 74 20.16 30.22 -3.30
C THR A 74 20.76 29.81 -1.96
N ASP A 75 20.10 30.16 -0.86
CA ASP A 75 20.43 29.75 0.50
C ASP A 75 19.12 29.30 1.18
N PRO A 76 18.74 28.01 1.07
CA PRO A 76 17.50 27.51 1.62
C PRO A 76 17.57 27.43 3.15
N ASP A 77 16.51 27.86 3.82
CA ASP A 77 16.35 27.70 5.27
C ASP A 77 16.18 26.21 5.60
N MET A 78 17.18 25.64 6.27
CA MET A 78 17.19 24.22 6.58
C MET A 78 16.20 23.84 7.68
N ASP A 79 15.82 24.77 8.57
CA ASP A 79 14.78 24.52 9.58
C ASP A 79 13.40 24.40 8.90
N GLU A 80 13.13 25.27 7.91
CA GLU A 80 11.91 25.21 7.08
C GLU A 80 11.87 23.90 6.26
N VAL A 81 13.01 23.49 5.69
CA VAL A 81 13.11 22.21 4.96
C VAL A 81 12.85 21.02 5.87
N GLU A 82 13.41 21.00 7.08
CA GLU A 82 13.20 19.92 8.05
C GLU A 82 11.73 19.82 8.47
N GLU A 83 11.06 20.95 8.70
CA GLU A 83 9.64 20.99 9.07
C GLU A 83 8.75 20.42 7.95
N VAL A 84 8.95 20.87 6.70
CA VAL A 84 8.18 20.37 5.55
C VAL A 84 8.44 18.88 5.33
N LEU A 85 9.69 18.41 5.53
CA LEU A 85 10.01 16.99 5.45
C LEU A 85 9.32 16.17 6.53
N LYS A 86 9.31 16.64 7.79
CA LYS A 86 8.60 15.98 8.89
C LYS A 86 7.11 15.82 8.57
N ASN A 87 6.47 16.89 8.10
CA ASN A 87 5.06 16.86 7.71
C ASN A 87 4.80 15.84 6.58
N SER A 88 5.68 15.78 5.58
CA SER A 88 5.60 14.76 4.51
C SER A 88 5.70 13.33 5.07
N LEU A 89 6.61 13.09 6.02
CA LEU A 89 6.80 11.80 6.65
C LEU A 89 5.61 11.36 7.52
N GLU A 90 4.91 12.30 8.15
CA GLU A 90 3.67 12.00 8.89
C GLU A 90 2.59 11.43 7.96
N TRP A 91 2.42 12.00 6.77
CA TRP A 91 1.50 11.45 5.77
C TRP A 91 1.96 10.10 5.23
N LYS A 92 3.26 9.90 5.07
CA LYS A 92 3.80 8.59 4.70
C LYS A 92 3.52 7.54 5.77
N LEU A 93 3.65 7.92 7.04
CA LEU A 93 3.32 7.06 8.17
C LEU A 93 1.82 6.73 8.16
N LYS A 94 0.93 7.72 7.96
CA LYS A 94 -0.52 7.51 7.87
C LYS A 94 -0.88 6.51 6.77
N GLU A 95 -0.32 6.67 5.57
CA GLU A 95 -0.49 5.74 4.45
C GLU A 95 -0.04 4.31 4.82
N THR A 96 1.15 4.20 5.41
CA THR A 96 1.74 2.90 5.78
C THR A 96 0.92 2.21 6.85
N MET A 97 0.46 2.96 7.86
CA MET A 97 -0.41 2.45 8.91
C MET A 97 -1.77 2.02 8.37
N ALA A 98 -2.35 2.77 7.43
CA ALA A 98 -3.59 2.37 6.76
C ALA A 98 -3.43 1.01 6.05
N ASP A 99 -2.33 0.80 5.33
CA ASP A 99 -2.07 -0.48 4.68
C ASP A 99 -1.81 -1.64 5.65
N ILE A 100 -1.11 -1.39 6.76
CA ILE A 100 -0.89 -2.40 7.81
C ILE A 100 -2.21 -2.77 8.47
N SER A 101 -2.99 -1.78 8.91
CA SER A 101 -4.27 -1.98 9.58
C SER A 101 -5.24 -2.75 8.68
N ARG A 102 -5.34 -2.36 7.41
CA ARG A 102 -6.12 -3.08 6.41
C ARG A 102 -5.74 -4.55 6.33
N ARG A 103 -4.45 -4.88 6.24
CA ARG A 103 -4.00 -6.30 6.19
C ARG A 103 -4.38 -7.08 7.44
N VAL A 104 -4.22 -6.46 8.60
CA VAL A 104 -4.60 -7.07 9.88
C VAL A 104 -6.10 -7.33 9.92
N GLU A 105 -6.91 -6.40 9.43
CA GLU A 105 -8.37 -6.53 9.38
C GLU A 105 -8.84 -7.57 8.37
N ILE A 106 -8.26 -7.60 7.16
CA ILE A 106 -8.53 -8.66 6.18
C ILE A 106 -8.27 -10.03 6.80
N ARG A 107 -7.12 -10.21 7.46
CA ARG A 107 -6.75 -11.46 8.13
C ARG A 107 -7.73 -11.84 9.24
N LYS A 108 -8.29 -10.86 9.97
CA LYS A 108 -9.34 -11.10 10.97
C LYS A 108 -10.67 -11.54 10.33
N ILE A 109 -11.02 -11.00 9.17
CA ILE A 109 -12.27 -11.31 8.47
C ILE A 109 -12.26 -12.73 7.92
N ILE A 110 -11.21 -13.11 7.20
CA ILE A 110 -11.17 -14.39 6.46
C ILE A 110 -10.46 -15.51 7.22
N GLY A 111 -9.78 -15.18 8.32
CA GLY A 111 -8.99 -16.13 9.10
C GLY A 111 -7.65 -16.50 8.47
N GLU A 112 -6.82 -17.18 9.27
CA GLU A 112 -5.42 -17.46 8.92
C GLU A 112 -5.26 -18.30 7.65
N GLU A 113 -6.06 -19.35 7.53
CA GLU A 113 -5.90 -20.35 6.48
C GLU A 113 -6.23 -19.77 5.10
N LYS A 114 -7.36 -19.06 4.99
CA LYS A 114 -7.77 -18.33 3.78
C LYS A 114 -6.78 -17.21 3.46
N TRP A 115 -6.25 -16.53 4.48
CA TRP A 115 -5.21 -15.51 4.30
C TRP A 115 -3.93 -16.07 3.68
N VAL A 116 -3.43 -17.21 4.16
CA VAL A 116 -2.24 -17.85 3.58
C VAL A 116 -2.48 -18.25 2.12
N ARG A 117 -3.66 -18.82 1.80
CA ARG A 117 -4.04 -19.13 0.41
C ARG A 117 -4.07 -17.90 -0.47
N LEU A 118 -4.67 -16.82 0.02
CA LEU A 118 -4.78 -15.56 -0.70
C LEU A 118 -3.40 -14.97 -1.03
N ILE A 119 -2.49 -14.93 -0.06
CA ILE A 119 -1.12 -14.42 -0.26
C ILE A 119 -0.35 -15.27 -1.28
N ARG A 120 -0.49 -16.60 -1.25
CA ARG A 120 0.12 -17.48 -2.25
C ARG A 120 -0.42 -17.18 -3.65
N ALA A 121 -1.73 -17.13 -3.81
CA ALA A 121 -2.37 -16.83 -5.10
C ALA A 121 -1.90 -15.48 -5.68
N ILE A 122 -1.76 -14.46 -4.84
CA ILE A 122 -1.24 -13.15 -5.26
C ILE A 122 0.23 -13.25 -5.69
N SER A 123 1.06 -13.98 -4.95
CA SER A 123 2.48 -14.14 -5.28
C SER A 123 2.71 -14.86 -6.61
N GLU A 124 1.92 -15.89 -6.90
CA GLU A 124 1.97 -16.63 -8.16
C GLU A 124 1.62 -15.76 -9.37
N ILE A 125 0.61 -14.90 -9.26
CA ILE A 125 0.26 -13.95 -10.33
C ILE A 125 1.42 -12.99 -10.60
N ARG A 126 2.02 -12.45 -9.53
CA ARG A 126 3.14 -11.52 -9.67
C ARG A 126 4.34 -12.16 -10.36
N GLN A 127 4.65 -13.40 -9.99
CA GLN A 127 5.75 -14.13 -10.62
C GLN A 127 5.50 -14.35 -12.11
N ARG A 128 4.30 -14.81 -12.49
CA ARG A 128 3.93 -14.98 -13.91
C ARG A 128 4.02 -13.67 -14.70
N ASN A 129 3.58 -12.56 -14.11
CA ASN A 129 3.63 -11.26 -14.78
C ASN A 129 5.06 -10.75 -14.93
N ALA A 130 5.96 -11.07 -14.00
CA ALA A 130 7.38 -10.71 -14.08
C ALA A 130 8.16 -11.54 -15.11
N GLU A 131 7.74 -12.79 -15.35
CA GLU A 131 8.35 -13.68 -16.35
C GLU A 131 7.84 -13.41 -17.79
N SER A 132 6.77 -12.63 -17.94
CA SER A 132 6.17 -12.27 -19.23
C SER A 132 6.65 -10.91 -19.78
N GLN A 133 7.61 -10.26 -19.10
CA GLN A 133 8.26 -8.99 -19.48
C GLN A 133 9.73 -9.23 -19.81
#